data_AF-F4WPP6-F1
#
_entry.id   AF-F4WPP6-F1
#
_cell.length_a   1.000
_cell.length_b   1.000
_cell.length_c   1.000
_cell.angle_alpha   90.00
_cell.angle_beta   90.00
_cell.angle_gamma   90.00
#
_symmetry.space_group_name_H-M   'P 1'
#
loop_
_entity.id
_entity.type
_entity.pdbx_description
1 polymer ?
#
loop_
_entity_poly.entity_id
_entity_poly.type
_entity_poly.pdbx_seq_one_letter_code
_entity_poly.pdbx_strand_id
1 'polypeptide(L)'
;MTLLLCYCLHPARFASHYPFIKAENIYGEMERSYPPRDNSCVISISDKRFSQLFYPEEHPREDPVVMARRLGILPGGQWKPLNCHPLFNVAIILPYRNRQSQLAIFMNYIHPFLQSQNLDYRIFVIEQSPMRDFNRAKLFNVGYAEATKINDFHCFIFQDIDLIPQNPDNIYACTKMPRHMSSSVNTFRYNLPYTGLFGGAIALTRKQFERVNGFSNVFYGWGGEDDDFYSRLQSRGFQVTRFGPDVAQYYMLTHKKESPSTTRFANLESGARRYDTDGLSNLEYRVLNHQLRPLYSWILADV
;
A
#
# COMPACT_ATOMS: atom_id res chain seq x y z
N MET A 1 -18.74 44.43 23.33
CA MET A 1 -18.65 44.01 21.92
C MET A 1 -18.01 42.64 21.91
N THR A 2 -18.84 41.60 21.93
CA THR A 2 -18.44 40.21 22.11
C THR A 2 -17.82 39.71 20.80
N LEU A 3 -16.50 39.47 20.78
CA LEU A 3 -15.88 38.75 19.67
C LEU A 3 -16.34 37.29 19.76
N LEU A 4 -17.35 36.93 18.97
CA LEU A 4 -17.57 35.54 18.58
C LEU A 4 -16.32 35.10 17.82
N LEU A 5 -15.49 34.26 18.45
CA LEU A 5 -14.59 33.39 17.71
C LEU A 5 -15.46 32.40 16.93
N CYS A 6 -15.81 32.76 15.69
CA CYS A 6 -16.26 31.81 14.70
C CYS A 6 -15.11 30.84 14.46
N TYR A 7 -15.12 29.72 15.16
CA TYR A 7 -14.42 28.51 14.74
C TYR A 7 -14.99 28.17 13.36
N CYS A 8 -14.33 28.61 12.30
CA CYS A 8 -14.59 28.14 10.94
C CYS A 8 -14.20 26.66 10.88
N LEU A 9 -15.06 25.79 11.41
CA LEU A 9 -15.12 24.39 11.04
C LEU A 9 -15.49 24.38 9.55
N HIS A 10 -14.50 24.45 8.66
CA HIS A 10 -14.72 24.25 7.23
C HIS A 10 -15.32 22.86 7.03
N PRO A 11 -16.63 22.72 6.75
CA PRO A 11 -17.27 21.42 6.58
C PRO A 11 -16.79 20.73 5.29
N ALA A 12 -16.11 21.48 4.41
CA ALA A 12 -15.62 21.05 3.10
C ALA A 12 -14.17 20.54 3.09
N ARG A 13 -13.53 20.33 4.26
CA ARG A 13 -12.14 19.86 4.31
C ARG A 13 -11.98 18.38 3.93
N PHE A 14 -13.05 17.59 4.04
CA PHE A 14 -13.05 16.15 3.79
C PHE A 14 -14.15 15.78 2.82
N ALA A 15 -13.96 14.69 2.08
CA ALA A 15 -15.00 14.06 1.30
C ALA A 15 -16.09 13.54 2.25
N SER A 16 -17.20 14.27 2.34
CA SER A 16 -18.32 13.94 3.24
C SER A 16 -19.07 12.68 2.81
N HIS A 17 -19.09 12.38 1.51
CA HIS A 17 -19.75 11.21 0.94
C HIS A 17 -18.92 10.65 -0.21
N TYR A 18 -18.67 9.34 -0.19
CA TYR A 18 -18.05 8.60 -1.29
C TYR A 18 -18.54 7.15 -1.27
N PRO A 19 -18.63 6.48 -2.43
CA PRO A 19 -19.03 5.08 -2.49
C PRO A 19 -17.97 4.18 -1.83
N PHE A 20 -18.42 3.16 -1.11
CA PHE A 20 -17.57 2.13 -0.53
C PHE A 20 -18.26 0.77 -0.54
N ILE A 21 -17.46 -0.29 -0.50
CA ILE A 21 -17.91 -1.67 -0.36
C ILE A 21 -18.17 -1.91 1.13
N LYS A 22 -19.41 -2.27 1.45
CA LYS A 22 -19.81 -2.65 2.81
C LYS A 22 -19.18 -3.99 3.22
N ALA A 23 -19.00 -4.22 4.52
CA ALA A 23 -18.27 -5.36 5.06
C ALA A 23 -18.81 -6.70 4.53
N GLU A 24 -20.13 -6.86 4.49
CA GLU A 24 -20.83 -8.05 4.00
C GLU A 24 -20.57 -8.35 2.51
N ASN A 25 -20.18 -7.35 1.73
CA ASN A 25 -19.92 -7.47 0.29
C ASN A 25 -18.44 -7.62 -0.05
N ILE A 26 -17.52 -7.41 0.92
CA ILE A 26 -16.08 -7.43 0.67
C ILE A 26 -15.65 -8.72 -0.02
N TYR A 27 -16.05 -9.89 0.50
CA TYR A 27 -15.61 -11.18 -0.02
C TYR A 27 -15.97 -11.38 -1.49
N GLY A 28 -17.14 -10.88 -1.92
CA GLY A 28 -17.61 -10.97 -3.31
C GLY A 28 -16.86 -10.05 -4.28
N GLU A 29 -16.20 -9.00 -3.77
CA GLU A 29 -15.44 -8.02 -4.54
C GLU A 29 -13.94 -8.34 -4.65
N MET A 30 -13.45 -9.29 -3.86
CA MET A 30 -12.06 -9.74 -3.90
C MET A 30 -11.73 -10.47 -5.22
N GLU A 31 -10.58 -10.16 -5.80
CA GLU A 31 -10.05 -10.85 -6.97
C GLU A 31 -9.11 -11.97 -6.50
N ARG A 32 -9.56 -13.22 -6.67
CA ARG A 32 -8.79 -14.40 -6.25
C ARG A 32 -7.64 -14.66 -7.22
N SER A 33 -6.46 -14.92 -6.68
CA SER A 33 -5.27 -15.28 -7.45
C SER A 33 -5.28 -16.75 -7.88
N TYR A 34 -5.90 -17.61 -7.07
CA TYR A 34 -5.99 -19.04 -7.31
C TYR A 34 -7.45 -19.51 -7.36
N PRO A 35 -7.78 -20.52 -8.19
CA PRO A 35 -9.11 -21.11 -8.19
C PRO A 35 -9.37 -21.83 -6.84
N PRO A 36 -10.61 -21.80 -6.32
CA PRO A 36 -10.98 -22.53 -5.11
C PRO A 36 -10.77 -24.05 -5.25
N ARG A 37 -10.44 -24.70 -4.13
CA ARG A 37 -10.27 -26.15 -3.97
C ARG A 37 -10.97 -26.60 -2.68
N ASP A 38 -11.16 -27.91 -2.51
CA ASP A 38 -11.86 -28.49 -1.34
C ASP A 38 -11.26 -28.07 0.02
N ASN A 39 -9.95 -27.82 0.08
CA ASN A 39 -9.25 -27.31 1.27
C ASN A 39 -8.71 -25.88 1.06
N SER A 40 -9.46 -25.00 0.39
CA SER A 40 -9.11 -23.59 0.29
C SER A 40 -9.19 -22.88 1.64
N CYS A 41 -8.27 -21.95 1.88
CA CYS A 41 -8.24 -21.17 3.12
C CYS A 41 -9.51 -20.33 3.27
N VAL A 42 -10.09 -20.38 4.47
CA VAL A 42 -11.23 -19.53 4.83
C VAL A 42 -10.73 -18.13 5.15
N ILE A 43 -11.37 -17.12 4.57
CA ILE A 43 -11.22 -15.73 5.00
C ILE A 43 -12.49 -15.34 5.76
N SER A 44 -12.32 -15.06 7.04
CA SER A 44 -13.41 -14.64 7.92
C SER A 44 -13.44 -13.13 8.01
N ILE A 45 -14.52 -12.54 7.51
CA ILE A 45 -14.83 -11.11 7.68
C ILE A 45 -15.84 -11.06 8.82
N SER A 46 -15.45 -10.45 9.94
CA SER A 46 -16.26 -10.45 11.15
C SER A 46 -16.83 -9.06 11.41
N ASP A 47 -18.09 -8.89 11.02
CA ASP A 47 -18.95 -7.73 11.31
C ASP A 47 -19.16 -7.47 12.81
N LYS A 48 -18.44 -8.16 13.70
CA LYS A 48 -18.51 -8.04 15.16
C LYS A 48 -17.24 -7.49 15.81
N ARG A 49 -16.17 -7.21 15.04
CA ARG A 49 -14.90 -6.67 15.56
C ARG A 49 -14.79 -5.13 15.53
N PHE A 50 -15.89 -4.43 15.26
CA PHE A 50 -15.93 -2.98 15.09
C PHE A 50 -15.43 -2.13 16.27
N SER A 51 -15.25 -2.70 17.47
CA SER A 51 -14.86 -1.93 18.67
C SER A 51 -13.38 -2.00 19.04
N GLN A 52 -12.56 -2.86 18.41
CA GLN A 52 -11.16 -3.03 18.80
C GLN A 52 -10.20 -2.65 17.67
N LEU A 53 -9.67 -1.43 17.74
CA LEU A 53 -8.56 -0.98 16.91
C LEU A 53 -7.25 -1.62 17.39
N PHE A 54 -6.50 -2.22 16.47
CA PHE A 54 -5.17 -2.74 16.76
C PHE A 54 -4.11 -1.66 16.51
N TYR A 55 -3.21 -1.48 17.46
CA TYR A 55 -2.09 -0.55 17.38
C TYR A 55 -0.76 -1.30 17.39
N PRO A 56 0.28 -0.78 16.73
CA PRO A 56 1.59 -1.39 16.75
C PRO A 56 2.33 -1.15 18.08
N GLU A 57 3.26 -2.05 18.41
CA GLU A 57 4.26 -1.79 19.45
C GLU A 57 5.25 -0.74 18.95
N GLU A 58 5.43 0.37 19.67
CA GLU A 58 6.30 1.48 19.23
C GLU A 58 7.80 1.13 19.27
N HIS A 59 8.17 0.15 20.09
CA HIS A 59 9.56 -0.24 20.34
C HIS A 59 9.73 -1.76 20.30
N PRO A 60 9.52 -2.40 19.13
CA PRO A 60 9.63 -3.84 19.00
C PRO A 60 11.04 -4.29 19.38
N ARG A 61 11.13 -5.25 20.31
CA ARG A 61 12.42 -5.76 20.84
C ARG A 61 12.81 -7.11 20.28
N GLU A 62 11.88 -7.81 19.62
CA GLU A 62 12.13 -9.15 19.10
C GLU A 62 13.14 -9.11 17.94
N ASP A 63 14.15 -9.97 17.99
CA ASP A 63 15.11 -10.12 16.91
C ASP A 63 14.43 -10.63 15.63
N PRO A 64 14.72 -10.04 14.45
CA PRO A 64 14.07 -10.43 13.19
C PRO A 64 14.24 -11.92 12.82
N VAL A 65 15.35 -12.56 13.16
CA VAL A 65 15.58 -13.99 12.87
C VAL A 65 14.73 -14.86 13.79
N VAL A 66 14.64 -14.50 15.07
CA VAL A 66 13.77 -15.18 16.05
C VAL A 66 12.30 -15.07 15.64
N MET A 67 11.86 -13.85 15.28
CA MET A 67 10.50 -13.60 14.80
C MET A 67 10.19 -14.42 13.53
N ALA A 68 11.11 -14.42 12.56
CA ALA A 68 10.95 -15.18 11.32
C ALA A 68 10.77 -16.67 11.59
N ARG A 69 11.61 -17.25 12.46
CA ARG A 69 11.50 -18.67 12.85
C ARG A 69 10.18 -18.97 13.55
N ARG A 70 9.78 -18.14 14.52
CA ARG A 70 8.55 -18.32 15.30
C ARG A 70 7.29 -18.27 14.42
N LEU A 71 7.28 -17.39 13.43
CA LEU A 71 6.15 -17.20 12.51
C LEU A 71 6.26 -18.04 11.23
N GLY A 72 7.31 -18.87 11.08
CA GLY A 72 7.54 -19.68 9.88
C GLY A 72 7.77 -18.87 8.60
N ILE A 73 8.31 -17.66 8.72
CA ILE A 73 8.62 -16.77 7.58
C ILE A 73 9.92 -17.24 6.93
N LEU A 74 9.88 -17.46 5.62
CA LEU A 74 11.05 -17.82 4.82
C LEU A 74 11.88 -16.57 4.48
N PRO A 75 13.22 -16.73 4.26
CA PRO A 75 14.08 -15.62 3.86
C PRO A 75 13.52 -14.82 2.69
N GLY A 76 13.63 -13.49 2.77
CA GLY A 76 12.99 -12.58 1.84
C GLY A 76 11.58 -12.17 2.24
N GLY A 77 11.11 -12.54 3.44
CA GLY A 77 9.80 -12.15 3.96
C GLY A 77 8.64 -12.88 3.29
N GLN A 78 8.86 -14.13 2.88
CA GLN A 78 7.86 -14.93 2.20
C GLN A 78 7.13 -15.83 3.19
N TRP A 79 5.82 -15.92 3.07
CA TRP A 79 5.02 -16.84 3.87
C TRP A 79 3.77 -17.28 3.10
N LYS A 80 3.33 -18.52 3.36
CA LYS A 80 2.04 -19.04 2.92
C LYS A 80 1.52 -20.06 3.93
N PRO A 81 0.19 -20.25 4.05
CA PRO A 81 -0.36 -21.26 4.94
C PRO A 81 0.03 -22.67 4.49
N LEU A 82 0.31 -23.56 5.45
CA LEU A 82 0.67 -24.96 5.19
C LEU A 82 -0.53 -25.92 5.23
N ASN A 83 -1.59 -25.54 5.95
CA ASN A 83 -2.73 -26.43 6.25
C ASN A 83 -3.93 -26.23 5.31
N CYS A 84 -3.88 -25.23 4.42
CA CYS A 84 -4.92 -24.93 3.45
C CYS A 84 -4.31 -24.30 2.19
N HIS A 85 -5.07 -24.30 1.09
CA HIS A 85 -4.66 -23.66 -0.15
C HIS A 85 -5.04 -22.17 -0.13
N PRO A 86 -4.06 -21.24 -0.14
CA PRO A 86 -4.35 -19.81 -0.15
C PRO A 86 -5.12 -19.44 -1.42
N LEU A 87 -5.97 -18.43 -1.33
CA LEU A 87 -6.73 -17.89 -2.47
C LEU A 87 -6.07 -16.68 -3.11
N PHE A 88 -5.12 -16.05 -2.41
CA PHE A 88 -4.51 -14.79 -2.78
C PHE A 88 -2.99 -14.90 -2.76
N ASN A 89 -2.34 -14.41 -3.82
CA ASN A 89 -0.90 -14.32 -4.00
C ASN A 89 -0.51 -12.85 -4.16
N VAL A 90 0.27 -12.33 -3.22
CA VAL A 90 0.43 -10.89 -2.99
C VAL A 90 1.91 -10.48 -2.86
N ALA A 91 2.34 -9.53 -3.69
CA ALA A 91 3.58 -8.78 -3.48
C ALA A 91 3.27 -7.46 -2.78
N ILE A 92 3.92 -7.21 -1.65
CA ILE A 92 3.80 -5.95 -0.90
C ILE A 92 5.07 -5.13 -1.15
N ILE A 93 4.91 -3.99 -1.81
CA ILE A 93 6.01 -3.12 -2.24
C ILE A 93 6.06 -1.87 -1.36
N LEU A 94 7.19 -1.68 -0.69
CA LEU A 94 7.43 -0.63 0.29
C LEU A 94 8.60 0.25 -0.18
N PRO A 95 8.36 1.48 -0.65
CA PRO A 95 9.41 2.43 -1.00
C PRO A 95 10.04 2.93 0.29
N TYR A 96 11.37 3.00 0.31
CA TYR A 96 12.10 3.19 1.56
C TYR A 96 13.35 4.07 1.38
N ARG A 97 13.61 4.91 2.38
CA ARG A 97 14.91 5.56 2.61
C ARG A 97 14.95 6.12 4.03
N ASN A 98 15.96 5.75 4.83
CA ASN A 98 16.21 6.32 6.17
C ASN A 98 15.00 6.29 7.14
N ARG A 99 14.23 5.19 7.17
CA ARG A 99 13.04 5.00 8.02
C ARG A 99 13.15 3.76 8.92
N GLN A 100 14.33 3.49 9.47
CA GLN A 100 14.64 2.21 10.14
C GLN A 100 13.70 1.90 11.31
N SER A 101 13.32 2.92 12.10
CA SER A 101 12.39 2.75 13.22
C SER A 101 10.98 2.37 12.73
N GLN A 102 10.46 3.07 11.72
CA GLN A 102 9.17 2.74 11.12
C GLN A 102 9.19 1.35 10.48
N LEU A 103 10.29 0.98 9.82
CA LEU A 103 10.47 -0.35 9.24
C LEU A 103 10.42 -1.46 10.30
N ALA A 104 11.07 -1.26 11.44
CA ALA A 104 11.03 -2.23 12.55
C ALA A 104 9.61 -2.40 13.10
N ILE A 105 8.89 -1.28 13.34
CA ILE A 105 7.50 -1.28 13.80
C ILE A 105 6.59 -1.98 12.78
N PHE A 106 6.74 -1.62 11.50
CA PHE A 106 5.96 -2.19 10.40
C PHE A 106 6.13 -3.70 10.31
N MET A 107 7.38 -4.20 10.27
CA MET A 107 7.65 -5.63 10.12
C MET A 107 7.13 -6.43 11.32
N ASN A 108 7.27 -5.90 12.54
CA ASN A 108 6.74 -6.55 13.74
C ASN A 108 5.21 -6.71 13.69
N TYR A 109 4.51 -5.68 13.21
CA TYR A 109 3.05 -5.67 13.14
C TYR A 109 2.48 -6.45 11.95
N ILE A 110 3.02 -6.22 10.75
CA ILE A 110 2.37 -6.62 9.51
C ILE A 110 2.39 -8.13 9.30
N HIS A 111 3.42 -8.83 9.75
CA HIS A 111 3.51 -10.28 9.52
C HIS A 111 2.38 -11.05 10.20
N PRO A 112 2.15 -10.93 11.53
CA PRO A 112 0.99 -11.53 12.17
C PRO A 112 -0.35 -11.11 11.52
N PHE A 113 -0.47 -9.83 11.14
CA PHE A 113 -1.66 -9.30 10.47
C PHE A 113 -1.94 -10.07 9.17
N LEU A 114 -0.96 -10.19 8.28
CA LEU A 114 -1.09 -10.89 7.00
C LEU A 114 -1.31 -12.40 7.15
N GLN A 115 -0.62 -13.03 8.12
CA GLN A 115 -0.76 -14.47 8.38
C GLN A 115 -2.17 -14.82 8.84
N SER A 116 -2.80 -13.94 9.64
CA SER A 116 -4.19 -14.12 10.07
C SER A 116 -5.20 -14.13 8.91
N GLN A 117 -4.80 -13.62 7.74
CA GLN A 117 -5.61 -13.58 6.52
C GLN A 117 -5.32 -14.74 5.56
N ASN A 118 -4.44 -15.69 5.93
CA ASN A 118 -4.09 -16.88 5.14
C ASN A 118 -3.61 -16.58 3.71
N LEU A 119 -2.82 -15.51 3.55
CA LEU A 119 -2.28 -15.07 2.25
C LEU A 119 -1.01 -15.85 1.88
N ASP A 120 -0.78 -16.06 0.58
CA ASP A 120 0.55 -16.34 0.02
C ASP A 120 1.19 -14.99 -0.31
N TYR A 121 2.19 -14.56 0.45
CA TYR A 121 2.72 -13.20 0.32
C TYR A 121 4.23 -13.12 0.40
N ARG A 122 4.76 -12.02 -0.14
CA ARG A 122 6.15 -11.62 0.04
C ARG A 122 6.26 -10.09 0.16
N ILE A 123 7.13 -9.63 1.07
CA ILE A 123 7.37 -8.20 1.30
C ILE A 123 8.68 -7.77 0.63
N PHE A 124 8.62 -6.66 -0.11
CA PHE A 124 9.72 -6.04 -0.82
C PHE A 124 9.95 -4.62 -0.30
N VAL A 125 11.12 -4.37 0.26
CA VAL A 125 11.58 -3.04 0.67
C VAL A 125 12.52 -2.53 -0.41
N ILE A 126 12.08 -1.49 -1.12
CA ILE A 126 12.81 -0.88 -2.23
C ILE A 126 13.48 0.40 -1.72
N GLU A 127 14.75 0.27 -1.39
CA GLU A 127 15.55 1.37 -0.88
C GLU A 127 16.14 2.21 -2.01
N GLN A 128 15.97 3.53 -1.92
CA GLN A 128 16.56 4.46 -2.88
C GLN A 128 17.98 4.87 -2.47
N SER A 129 18.90 4.88 -3.44
CA SER A 129 20.21 5.52 -3.30
C SER A 129 20.07 7.00 -2.87
N PRO A 130 21.05 7.58 -2.16
CA PRO A 130 20.95 8.95 -1.65
C PRO A 130 21.20 10.04 -2.71
N MET A 131 21.37 9.68 -3.99
CA MET A 131 21.87 10.59 -5.03
C MET A 131 20.86 11.66 -5.47
N ARG A 132 19.55 11.38 -5.35
CA ARG A 132 18.46 12.27 -5.80
C ARG A 132 17.38 12.41 -4.73
N ASP A 133 16.48 13.36 -4.90
CA ASP A 133 15.27 13.44 -4.08
C ASP A 133 14.47 12.13 -4.12
N PHE A 134 13.72 11.86 -3.07
CA PHE A 134 12.97 10.61 -2.96
C PHE A 134 11.91 10.54 -4.06
N ASN A 135 11.82 9.43 -4.77
CA ASN A 135 10.85 9.21 -5.83
C ASN A 135 10.03 7.96 -5.52
N ARG A 136 9.02 8.15 -4.68
CA ARG A 136 8.11 7.11 -4.19
C ARG A 136 7.47 6.30 -5.32
N ALA A 137 6.93 7.00 -6.31
CA ALA A 137 6.26 6.39 -7.47
C ALA A 137 7.20 5.52 -8.31
N LYS A 138 8.41 6.01 -8.60
CA LYS A 138 9.42 5.24 -9.34
C LYS A 138 9.88 4.01 -8.56
N LEU A 139 10.01 4.09 -7.23
CA LEU A 139 10.34 2.92 -6.40
C LEU A 139 9.23 1.86 -6.40
N PHE A 140 7.95 2.25 -6.49
CA PHE A 140 6.87 1.28 -6.70
C PHE A 140 7.02 0.53 -8.03
N ASN A 141 7.35 1.24 -9.12
CA ASN A 141 7.63 0.62 -10.42
C ASN A 141 8.84 -0.33 -10.35
N VAL A 142 9.92 0.08 -9.68
CA VAL A 142 11.10 -0.78 -9.45
C VAL A 142 10.70 -2.03 -8.67
N GLY A 143 9.95 -1.89 -7.58
CA GLY A 143 9.51 -3.03 -6.78
C GLY A 143 8.61 -3.99 -7.54
N TYR A 144 7.71 -3.47 -8.39
CA TYR A 144 6.93 -4.29 -9.31
C TYR A 144 7.84 -5.08 -10.28
N ALA A 145 8.78 -4.39 -10.92
CA ALA A 145 9.69 -4.98 -11.89
C ALA A 145 10.61 -6.05 -11.26
N GLU A 146 11.02 -5.87 -10.00
CA GLU A 146 11.84 -6.85 -9.29
C GLU A 146 11.01 -8.02 -8.74
N ALA A 147 9.82 -7.76 -8.20
CA ALA A 147 8.96 -8.81 -7.68
C ALA A 147 8.52 -9.81 -8.77
N THR A 148 8.22 -9.32 -9.98
CA THR A 148 7.82 -10.14 -11.13
C THR A 148 8.95 -11.03 -11.69
N LYS A 149 10.22 -10.77 -11.33
CA LYS A 149 11.35 -11.67 -11.65
C LYS A 149 11.39 -12.90 -10.75
N ILE A 150 10.76 -12.83 -9.58
CA ILE A 150 10.85 -13.88 -8.54
C ILE A 150 9.66 -14.82 -8.58
N ASN A 151 8.45 -14.28 -8.73
CA ASN A 151 7.21 -15.07 -8.74
C ASN A 151 6.15 -14.39 -9.60
N ASP A 152 5.17 -15.16 -10.06
CA ASP A 152 4.00 -14.65 -10.78
C ASP A 152 2.93 -14.15 -9.80
N PHE A 153 3.26 -13.05 -9.11
CA PHE A 153 2.31 -12.39 -8.22
C PHE A 153 1.11 -11.87 -8.99
N HIS A 154 -0.09 -12.25 -8.55
CA HIS A 154 -1.33 -11.78 -9.15
C HIS A 154 -1.71 -10.38 -8.62
N CYS A 155 -1.47 -10.14 -7.34
CA CYS A 155 -1.82 -8.90 -6.66
C CYS A 155 -0.59 -8.13 -6.18
N PHE A 156 -0.61 -6.81 -6.35
CA PHE A 156 0.42 -5.90 -5.86
C PHE A 156 -0.19 -4.89 -4.91
N ILE A 157 0.41 -4.76 -3.73
CA ILE A 157 0.11 -3.73 -2.75
C ILE A 157 1.24 -2.74 -2.76
N PHE A 158 0.92 -1.47 -2.98
CA PHE A 158 1.86 -0.36 -2.95
C PHE A 158 1.55 0.47 -1.73
N GLN A 159 2.47 0.51 -0.75
CA GLN A 159 2.17 1.06 0.57
C GLN A 159 3.32 1.84 1.18
N ASP A 160 2.97 2.94 1.84
CA ASP A 160 3.89 3.69 2.70
C ASP A 160 4.25 2.91 3.97
N ILE A 161 5.54 2.90 4.31
CA ILE A 161 6.09 2.15 5.46
C ILE A 161 5.56 2.63 6.81
N ASP A 162 5.01 3.84 6.87
CA ASP A 162 4.50 4.47 8.09
C ASP A 162 2.99 4.27 8.30
N LEU A 163 2.29 3.56 7.42
CA LEU A 163 0.88 3.27 7.56
C LEU A 163 0.67 1.85 8.09
N ILE A 164 -0.05 1.73 9.19
CA ILE A 164 -0.36 0.45 9.85
C ILE A 164 -1.87 0.18 9.77
N PRO A 165 -2.33 -0.91 9.12
CA PRO A 165 -3.76 -1.23 9.06
C PRO A 165 -4.25 -1.62 10.45
N GLN A 166 -5.44 -1.15 10.86
CA GLN A 166 -5.93 -1.39 12.22
C GLN A 166 -7.07 -2.42 12.31
N ASN A 167 -7.70 -2.76 11.19
CA ASN A 167 -8.83 -3.69 11.16
C ASN A 167 -8.45 -4.94 10.34
N PRO A 168 -8.51 -6.16 10.93
CA PRO A 168 -8.14 -7.40 10.23
C PRO A 168 -9.06 -7.74 9.05
N ASP A 169 -10.26 -7.17 8.99
CA ASP A 169 -11.18 -7.32 7.86
C ASP A 169 -10.76 -6.47 6.64
N ASN A 170 -9.75 -5.61 6.80
CA ASN A 170 -9.04 -4.97 5.71
C ASN A 170 -8.13 -6.00 5.02
N ILE A 171 -8.71 -6.88 4.21
CA ILE A 171 -7.97 -7.96 3.55
C ILE A 171 -6.87 -7.38 2.65
N TYR A 172 -5.62 -7.79 2.87
CA TYR A 172 -4.45 -7.37 2.10
C TYR A 172 -4.35 -8.14 0.78
N ALA A 173 -5.36 -7.97 -0.06
CA ALA A 173 -5.40 -8.48 -1.42
C ALA A 173 -6.22 -7.56 -2.33
N CYS A 174 -6.17 -7.87 -3.62
CA CYS A 174 -6.75 -7.06 -4.68
C CYS A 174 -8.25 -7.29 -4.81
N THR A 175 -8.96 -6.28 -5.31
CA THR A 175 -10.35 -6.38 -5.73
C THR A 175 -10.45 -6.36 -7.26
N LYS A 176 -11.65 -6.63 -7.79
CA LYS A 176 -11.94 -6.56 -9.23
C LYS A 176 -11.57 -5.20 -9.86
N MET A 177 -11.58 -4.14 -9.06
CA MET A 177 -11.16 -2.78 -9.40
C MET A 177 -9.97 -2.33 -8.55
N PRO A 178 -9.18 -1.32 -8.97
CA PRO A 178 -8.11 -0.74 -8.16
C PRO A 178 -8.63 -0.21 -6.84
N ARG A 179 -7.96 -0.59 -5.74
CA ARG A 179 -8.46 -0.35 -4.39
C ARG A 179 -7.59 0.62 -3.62
N HIS A 180 -8.22 1.63 -3.05
CA HIS A 180 -7.59 2.47 -2.02
C HIS A 180 -7.84 1.84 -0.66
N MET A 181 -6.79 1.35 -0.01
CA MET A 181 -6.89 0.60 1.24
C MET A 181 -6.91 1.54 2.46
N SER A 182 -6.15 2.64 2.41
CA SER A 182 -5.98 3.59 3.51
C SER A 182 -6.86 4.84 3.43
N SER A 183 -8.16 4.67 3.13
CA SER A 183 -9.08 5.81 3.00
C SER A 183 -9.50 6.44 4.34
N SER A 184 -9.17 5.82 5.48
CA SER A 184 -9.52 6.27 6.82
C SER A 184 -8.26 6.29 7.70
N VAL A 185 -7.57 7.43 7.78
CA VAL A 185 -6.28 7.54 8.50
C VAL A 185 -6.42 8.42 9.74
N ASN A 186 -5.84 8.01 10.87
CA ASN A 186 -5.91 8.72 12.15
C ASN A 186 -5.49 10.20 12.09
N THR A 187 -4.46 10.55 11.30
CA THR A 187 -3.97 11.94 11.14
C THR A 187 -4.95 12.84 10.39
N PHE A 188 -5.90 12.25 9.67
CA PHE A 188 -7.05 12.92 9.07
C PHE A 188 -8.33 12.72 9.88
N ARG A 189 -8.21 12.31 11.15
CA ARG A 189 -9.34 11.98 12.03
C ARG A 189 -10.26 10.93 11.40
N TYR A 190 -9.68 9.94 10.72
CA TYR A 190 -10.42 8.87 10.04
C TYR A 190 -11.39 9.36 8.95
N ASN A 191 -11.12 10.54 8.36
CA ASN A 191 -11.87 11.07 7.23
C ASN A 191 -11.02 11.05 5.96
N LEU A 192 -11.65 10.77 4.82
CA LEU A 192 -11.01 10.87 3.51
C LEU A 192 -10.81 12.36 3.14
N PRO A 193 -9.58 12.85 2.89
CA PRO A 193 -9.31 14.24 2.49
C PRO A 193 -10.11 14.71 1.27
N TYR A 194 -10.10 13.95 0.19
CA TYR A 194 -10.84 14.24 -1.05
C TYR A 194 -11.06 12.94 -1.84
N THR A 195 -12.08 12.92 -2.72
CA THR A 195 -12.52 11.71 -3.42
C THR A 195 -11.47 11.14 -4.39
N GLY A 196 -10.63 12.00 -4.93
CA GLY A 196 -9.50 11.64 -5.80
C GLY A 196 -8.28 11.05 -5.07
N LEU A 197 -8.23 11.09 -3.73
CA LEU A 197 -7.04 10.62 -3.01
C LEU A 197 -6.84 9.11 -3.24
N PHE A 198 -5.66 8.76 -3.74
CA PHE A 198 -5.23 7.39 -4.02
C PHE A 198 -3.78 7.12 -3.55
N GLY A 199 -3.37 7.80 -2.47
CA GLY A 199 -2.08 7.63 -1.81
C GLY A 199 -2.13 6.69 -0.61
N GLY A 200 -1.05 6.62 0.16
CA GLY A 200 -0.94 5.76 1.34
C GLY A 200 -0.72 4.29 0.99
N ALA A 201 -1.77 3.47 1.10
CA ALA A 201 -1.79 2.05 0.75
C ALA A 201 -2.87 1.77 -0.31
N ILE A 202 -2.47 1.15 -1.42
CA ILE A 202 -3.35 0.77 -2.52
C ILE A 202 -3.08 -0.66 -2.98
N ALA A 203 -4.08 -1.30 -3.61
CA ALA A 203 -3.95 -2.62 -4.20
C ALA A 203 -4.42 -2.63 -5.66
N LEU A 204 -3.60 -3.23 -6.53
CA LEU A 204 -3.90 -3.42 -7.95
C LEU A 204 -3.50 -4.82 -8.39
N THR A 205 -4.33 -5.44 -9.23
CA THR A 205 -3.92 -6.67 -9.92
C THR A 205 -2.79 -6.36 -10.88
N ARG A 206 -1.96 -7.36 -11.18
CA ARG A 206 -0.91 -7.28 -12.20
C ARG A 206 -1.43 -6.67 -13.51
N LYS A 207 -2.57 -7.19 -13.98
CA LYS A 207 -3.24 -6.74 -15.21
C LYS A 207 -3.68 -5.27 -15.14
N GLN A 208 -4.23 -4.83 -14.01
CA GLN A 208 -4.62 -3.43 -13.83
C GLN A 208 -3.39 -2.50 -13.88
N PHE A 209 -2.33 -2.89 -13.17
CA PHE A 209 -1.10 -2.11 -13.09
C PHE A 209 -0.37 -1.99 -14.43
N GLU A 210 -0.25 -3.10 -15.16
CA GLU A 210 0.33 -3.13 -16.52
C GLU A 210 -0.52 -2.32 -17.51
N ARG A 211 -1.86 -2.42 -17.45
CA ARG A 211 -2.76 -1.70 -18.35
C ARG A 211 -2.66 -0.18 -18.23
N VAL A 212 -2.25 0.32 -17.07
CA VAL A 212 -2.04 1.75 -16.84
C VAL A 212 -0.57 2.14 -16.94
N ASN A 213 0.31 1.26 -17.44
CA ASN A 213 1.75 1.54 -17.55
C ASN A 213 2.39 1.92 -16.20
N GLY A 214 1.90 1.38 -15.08
CA GLY A 214 2.36 1.71 -13.73
C GLY A 214 2.32 3.20 -13.37
N PHE A 215 3.11 3.60 -12.36
CA PHE A 215 3.19 4.98 -11.90
C PHE A 215 4.06 5.85 -12.83
N SER A 216 3.94 7.17 -12.73
CA SER A 216 4.89 8.11 -13.34
C SER A 216 6.27 8.05 -12.69
N ASN A 217 7.33 8.18 -13.49
CA ASN A 217 8.72 8.18 -13.02
C ASN A 217 9.26 9.58 -12.69
N VAL A 218 8.51 10.65 -12.95
CA VAL A 218 9.05 12.04 -12.89
C VAL A 218 8.80 12.78 -11.58
N PHE A 219 8.07 12.17 -10.63
CA PHE A 219 7.76 12.79 -9.33
C PHE A 219 8.90 12.61 -8.32
N TYR A 220 9.94 13.44 -8.48
CA TYR A 220 10.99 13.60 -7.48
C TYR A 220 10.56 14.61 -6.41
N GLY A 221 10.69 14.22 -5.14
CA GLY A 221 10.21 14.96 -3.99
C GLY A 221 8.73 14.69 -3.67
N TRP A 222 8.22 15.33 -2.62
CA TRP A 222 6.88 15.01 -2.09
C TRP A 222 5.74 15.63 -2.91
N GLY A 223 4.79 14.76 -3.31
CA GLY A 223 3.41 15.11 -3.64
C GLY A 223 3.04 15.05 -5.13
N GLY A 224 1.78 14.71 -5.39
CA GLY A 224 1.13 14.75 -6.70
C GLY A 224 1.27 13.47 -7.52
N GLU A 225 2.11 12.52 -7.11
CA GLU A 225 2.30 11.26 -7.82
C GLU A 225 1.10 10.31 -7.67
N ASP A 226 0.42 10.36 -6.52
CA ASP A 226 -0.81 9.63 -6.24
C ASP A 226 -2.01 10.21 -6.99
N ASP A 227 -2.10 11.54 -7.08
CA ASP A 227 -3.07 12.26 -7.91
C ASP A 227 -2.89 11.99 -9.42
N ASP A 228 -1.65 11.94 -9.91
CA ASP A 228 -1.32 11.53 -11.28
C ASP A 228 -1.78 10.10 -11.53
N PHE A 229 -1.47 9.19 -10.60
CA PHE A 229 -1.83 7.79 -10.74
C PHE A 229 -3.35 7.56 -10.67
N TYR A 230 -4.06 8.28 -9.80
CA TYR A 230 -5.53 8.29 -9.79
C TYR A 230 -6.09 8.71 -11.15
N SER A 231 -5.61 9.83 -11.70
CA SER A 231 -6.04 10.36 -12.99
C SER A 231 -5.72 9.38 -14.13
N ARG A 232 -4.57 8.72 -14.06
CA ARG A 232 -4.15 7.67 -14.98
C ARG A 232 -5.11 6.47 -14.96
N LEU A 233 -5.54 6.02 -13.78
CA LEU A 233 -6.55 4.97 -13.65
C LEU A 233 -7.89 5.38 -14.27
N GLN A 234 -8.36 6.60 -13.98
CA GLN A 234 -9.59 7.13 -14.57
C GLN A 234 -9.52 7.15 -16.11
N SER A 235 -8.38 7.56 -16.68
CA SER A 235 -8.17 7.59 -18.14
C SER A 235 -8.30 6.22 -18.83
N ARG A 236 -8.15 5.12 -18.07
CA ARG A 236 -8.28 3.74 -18.57
C ARG A 236 -9.62 3.09 -18.21
N GLY A 237 -10.57 3.87 -17.68
CA GLY A 237 -11.90 3.42 -17.29
C GLY A 237 -11.94 2.66 -15.97
N PHE A 238 -10.88 2.70 -15.17
CA PHE A 238 -10.89 2.09 -13.85
C PHE A 238 -11.54 3.00 -12.82
N GLN A 239 -12.52 2.46 -12.10
CA GLN A 239 -13.13 3.14 -10.96
C GLN A 239 -12.42 2.70 -9.68
N VAL A 240 -11.99 3.67 -8.87
CA VAL A 240 -11.37 3.38 -7.58
C VAL A 240 -12.42 2.89 -6.59
N THR A 241 -12.16 1.77 -5.94
CA THR A 241 -12.99 1.23 -4.86
C THR A 241 -12.32 1.40 -3.50
N ARG A 242 -13.14 1.43 -2.45
CA ARG A 242 -12.74 1.54 -1.04
C ARG A 242 -13.60 0.59 -0.23
N PHE A 243 -13.06 0.08 0.88
CA PHE A 243 -13.90 -0.54 1.90
C PHE A 243 -14.51 0.55 2.80
N GLY A 244 -15.52 0.16 3.57
CA GLY A 244 -16.14 1.07 4.55
C GLY A 244 -15.11 1.74 5.47
N PRO A 245 -15.38 2.98 5.93
CA PRO A 245 -14.45 3.74 6.78
C PRO A 245 -13.96 2.99 8.02
N ASP A 246 -14.78 2.10 8.59
CA ASP A 246 -14.45 1.28 9.78
C ASP A 246 -13.50 0.12 9.45
N VAL A 247 -13.48 -0.34 8.20
CA VAL A 247 -12.58 -1.39 7.73
C VAL A 247 -11.28 -0.77 7.21
N ALA A 248 -11.37 0.38 6.54
CA ALA A 248 -10.23 1.05 5.91
C ALA A 248 -9.35 1.86 6.89
N GLN A 249 -9.40 1.57 8.19
CA GLN A 249 -8.71 2.31 9.25
C GLN A 249 -7.20 2.02 9.27
N TYR A 250 -6.41 3.09 9.27
CA TYR A 250 -4.96 3.06 9.37
C TYR A 250 -4.44 4.02 10.44
N TYR A 251 -3.40 3.58 11.14
CA TYR A 251 -2.59 4.38 12.03
C TYR A 251 -1.31 4.82 11.31
N MET A 252 -1.11 6.14 11.17
CA MET A 252 0.11 6.72 10.62
C MET A 252 1.14 6.91 11.74
N LEU A 253 2.29 6.25 11.61
CA LEU A 253 3.44 6.42 12.48
C LEU A 253 4.00 7.84 12.34
N THR A 254 4.46 8.38 13.47
CA THR A 254 5.03 9.72 13.53
C THR A 254 6.27 9.82 12.64
N HIS A 255 6.29 10.86 11.81
CA HIS A 255 7.42 11.18 10.94
C HIS A 255 7.52 12.68 10.69
N LYS A 256 8.72 13.14 10.35
CA LYS A 256 8.93 14.51 9.86
C LYS A 256 8.25 14.67 8.50
N LYS A 257 7.33 15.63 8.40
CA LYS A 257 6.70 16.01 7.13
C LYS A 257 7.73 16.55 6.16
N GLU A 258 7.61 16.14 4.90
CA GLU A 258 8.47 16.63 3.81
C GLU A 258 7.91 17.91 3.20
N SER A 259 8.81 18.75 2.69
CA SER A 259 8.42 19.95 1.95
C SER A 259 7.90 19.54 0.57
N PRO A 260 6.78 20.13 0.10
CA PRO A 260 6.29 19.80 -1.22
C PRO A 260 7.25 20.16 -2.33
N SER A 261 7.34 19.28 -3.33
CA SER A 261 8.14 19.53 -4.53
C SER A 261 7.59 20.71 -5.32
N THR A 262 8.46 21.59 -5.79
CA THR A 262 8.08 22.75 -6.62
C THR A 262 7.61 22.34 -8.01
N THR A 263 7.98 21.15 -8.48
CA THR A 263 7.64 20.64 -9.82
C THR A 263 6.34 19.85 -9.86
N ARG A 264 5.74 19.51 -8.70
CA ARG A 264 4.56 18.61 -8.62
C ARG A 264 3.38 19.05 -9.48
N PHE A 265 3.07 20.36 -9.51
CA PHE A 265 1.95 20.88 -10.27
C PHE A 265 2.24 20.85 -11.78
N ALA A 266 3.44 21.22 -12.20
CA ALA A 266 3.85 21.10 -13.60
C ALA A 266 3.80 19.64 -14.09
N ASN A 267 4.24 18.70 -13.24
CA ASN A 267 4.15 17.26 -13.53
C ASN A 267 2.68 16.81 -13.67
N LEU A 268 1.80 17.24 -12.78
CA LEU A 268 0.36 16.94 -12.81
C LEU A 268 -0.32 17.52 -14.07
N GLU A 269 -0.11 18.79 -14.36
CA GLU A 269 -0.70 19.49 -15.52
C GLU A 269 -0.33 18.81 -16.83
N SER A 270 0.88 18.27 -16.92
CA SER A 270 1.37 17.58 -18.12
C SER A 270 1.07 16.08 -18.14
N GLY A 271 0.56 15.51 -17.04
CA GLY A 271 0.43 14.06 -16.79
C GLY A 271 -0.29 13.30 -17.89
N ALA A 272 -1.46 13.81 -18.33
CA ALA A 272 -2.26 13.17 -19.36
C ALA A 272 -1.51 12.94 -20.69
N ARG A 273 -0.52 13.78 -21.01
CA ARG A 273 0.31 13.63 -22.23
C ARG A 273 1.36 12.53 -22.10
N ARG A 274 1.63 12.05 -20.89
CA ARG A 274 2.72 11.13 -20.57
C ARG A 274 2.27 9.74 -20.13
N TYR A 275 0.98 9.49 -19.90
CA TYR A 275 0.53 8.20 -19.34
C TYR A 275 1.03 6.97 -20.12
N ASP A 276 1.16 7.05 -21.45
CA ASP A 276 1.68 5.97 -22.29
C ASP A 276 3.22 5.92 -22.38
N THR A 277 3.91 7.03 -22.13
CA THR A 277 5.36 7.18 -22.35
C THR A 277 6.19 7.27 -21.08
N ASP A 278 5.55 7.49 -19.93
CA ASP A 278 6.17 7.69 -18.62
C ASP A 278 5.58 6.71 -17.60
N GLY A 279 6.29 5.61 -17.37
CA GLY A 279 5.96 4.62 -16.35
C GLY A 279 6.76 3.33 -16.52
N LEU A 280 6.11 2.17 -16.54
CA LEU A 280 6.81 0.89 -16.68
C LEU A 280 7.57 0.77 -18.00
N SER A 281 6.99 1.29 -19.09
CA SER A 281 7.53 1.20 -20.44
C SER A 281 8.89 1.90 -20.62
N ASN A 282 9.20 2.89 -19.79
CA ASN A 282 10.46 3.64 -19.82
C ASN A 282 11.19 3.64 -18.46
N LEU A 283 10.94 2.62 -17.63
CA LEU A 283 11.51 2.54 -16.30
C LEU A 283 13.03 2.29 -16.35
N GLU A 284 13.82 3.30 -16.00
CA GLU A 284 15.28 3.21 -15.89
C GLU A 284 15.74 3.23 -14.43
N TYR A 285 16.52 2.22 -14.04
CA TYR A 285 17.13 2.08 -12.72
C TYR A 285 18.29 1.07 -12.76
N ARG A 286 19.10 1.06 -11.70
CA ARG A 286 20.13 0.03 -11.48
C ARG A 286 20.01 -0.56 -10.09
N VAL A 287 19.91 -1.88 -10.00
CA VAL A 287 20.01 -2.58 -8.71
C VAL A 287 21.47 -2.57 -8.25
N LEU A 288 21.73 -1.93 -7.11
CA LEU A 288 23.04 -1.84 -6.49
C LEU A 288 23.30 -3.01 -5.53
N ASN A 289 22.24 -3.49 -4.86
CA ASN A 289 22.32 -4.61 -3.93
C ASN A 289 20.95 -5.27 -3.78
N HIS A 290 20.93 -6.57 -3.53
CA HIS A 290 19.72 -7.33 -3.26
C HIS A 290 20.02 -8.37 -2.17
N GLN A 291 19.27 -8.33 -1.07
CA GLN A 291 19.45 -9.23 0.07
C GLN A 291 18.12 -9.81 0.54
N LEU A 292 18.12 -11.12 0.78
CA LEU A 292 17.01 -11.80 1.43
C LEU A 292 17.16 -11.66 2.95
N ARG A 293 16.52 -10.64 3.53
CA ARG A 293 16.48 -10.45 4.99
C ARG A 293 15.48 -11.43 5.60
N PRO A 294 15.54 -11.69 6.92
CA PRO A 294 14.63 -12.64 7.56
C PRO A 294 13.14 -12.32 7.34
N LEU A 295 12.79 -11.03 7.34
CA LEU A 295 11.39 -10.56 7.31
C LEU A 295 10.99 -9.91 5.96
N TYR A 296 11.93 -9.63 5.06
CA TYR A 296 11.62 -8.96 3.78
C TYR A 296 12.75 -9.15 2.76
N SER A 297 12.44 -8.93 1.49
CA SER A 297 13.43 -8.80 0.43
C SER A 297 13.86 -7.34 0.35
N TRP A 298 15.15 -7.08 0.54
CA TRP A 298 15.70 -5.73 0.51
C TRP A 298 16.41 -5.50 -0.82
N ILE A 299 16.03 -4.44 -1.53
CA ILE A 299 16.62 -4.09 -2.83
C ILE A 299 17.05 -2.63 -2.75
N LEU A 300 18.35 -2.38 -2.89
CA LEU A 300 18.90 -1.04 -3.04
C LEU A 300 18.96 -0.70 -4.52
N ALA A 301 18.24 0.35 -4.94
CA ALA A 301 18.17 0.78 -6.32
C ALA A 301 18.63 2.23 -6.49
N ASP A 302 19.31 2.47 -7.60
CA ASP A 302 19.69 3.78 -8.11
C ASP A 302 18.65 4.20 -9.16
N VAL A 303 18.00 5.35 -8.96
CA VAL A 303 16.85 5.82 -9.77
C VAL A 303 16.93 7.31 -10.10
#